data_AF-A0A327GWM3-F1
#
_entry.id   AF-A0A327GWM3-F1
#
_cell.length_a   1.000
_cell.length_b   1.000
_cell.length_c   1.000
_cell.angle_alpha   90.00
_cell.angle_beta   90.00
_cell.angle_gamma   90.00
#
_symmetry.space_group_name_H-M   'P 1'
#
loop_
_entity.id
_entity.type
_entity.pdbx_description
1 polymer ?
#
loop_
_entity_poly.entity_id
_entity_poly.type
_entity_poly.pdbx_seq_one_letter_code
_entity_poly.pdbx_strand_id
1 'polypeptide(L)' 'MALEGFKRRVLGSIGLLKGKRKVDEETVKELSRSLRRALLEADFNVRQAKELTERIERRMMEEEP' A
#
# COMPACT_ATOMS: atom_id res chain seq x y z
N MET A 1 19.63 5.24 -2.72
CA MET A 1 18.94 4.52 -3.81
C MET A 1 17.59 5.19 -4.06
N ALA A 2 17.21 5.53 -5.30
CA ALA A 2 15.97 6.28 -5.60
C ALA A 2 14.70 5.62 -5.03
N LEU A 3 14.71 4.29 -4.92
CA LEU A 3 13.63 3.46 -4.38
C LEU A 3 13.39 3.69 -2.88
N GLU A 4 14.42 3.97 -2.08
CA GLU A 4 14.27 4.19 -0.63
C GLU A 4 13.63 5.53 -0.30
N GLY A 5 13.96 6.57 -1.08
CA GLY A 5 13.36 7.90 -0.94
C GLY A 5 11.87 7.87 -1.31
N PHE A 6 11.51 7.14 -2.37
CA PHE A 6 10.12 6.88 -2.73
C PHE A 6 9.40 6.10 -1.62
N LYS A 7 10.01 5.03 -1.13
CA LYS A 7 9.47 4.22 -0.03
C LYS A 7 9.19 5.08 1.21
N ARG A 8 10.11 5.95 1.64
CA ARG A 8 9.86 6.87 2.77
C ARG A 8 8.70 7.83 2.53
N ARG A 9 8.55 8.37 1.32
CA ARG A 9 7.46 9.31 0.98
C ARG A 9 6.09 8.63 1.00
N VAL A 10 6.01 7.44 0.42
CA VAL A 10 4.78 6.63 0.40
C VAL A 10 4.41 6.21 1.82
N LEU A 11 5.37 5.70 2.59
CA LEU A 11 5.13 5.26 3.97
C LEU A 11 4.78 6.42 4.91
N GLY A 12 5.37 7.61 4.72
CA GLY A 12 5.01 8.81 5.47
C GLY A 12 3.60 9.33 5.15
N SER A 13 3.18 9.22 3.89
CA SER A 13 1.82 9.60 3.47
C SER A 13 0.76 8.64 4.02
N ILE A 14 1.08 7.34 4.08
CA ILE A 14 0.23 6.32 4.73
C ILE A 14 0.12 6.57 6.23
N GLY A 15 1.21 6.96 6.90
CA GLY A 15 1.19 7.32 8.32
C GLY A 15 0.28 8.52 8.65
N LEU A 16 0.08 9.45 7.71
CA LEU A 16 -0.87 10.55 7.86
C LEU A 16 -2.34 10.10 7.69
N LEU A 17 -2.58 9.07 6.87
CA LEU A 17 -3.90 8.45 6.73
C LEU A 17 -4.31 7.65 7.99
N LYS A 18 -3.33 7.18 8.78
CA LYS A 18 -3.50 6.49 10.08
C LYS A 18 -4.26 7.32 11.13
N GLY A 19 -4.43 8.63 10.94
CA GLY A 19 -5.22 9.49 11.82
C GLY A 19 -6.74 9.28 11.73
N LYS A 20 -7.23 8.52 10.74
CA LYS A 20 -8.67 8.25 10.56
C LYS A 20 -9.01 6.84 11.06
N ARG A 21 -9.72 6.81 12.19
CA ARG A 21 -10.26 5.64 12.90
C ARG A 21 -10.75 4.54 11.95
N LYS A 22 -10.18 3.34 12.12
CA LYS A 22 -10.60 2.01 11.63
C LYS A 22 -10.71 1.85 10.11
N VAL A 23 -9.76 1.10 9.55
CA VAL A 23 -9.85 0.56 8.18
C VAL A 23 -10.43 -0.86 8.28
N ASP A 24 -11.50 -1.14 7.52
CA ASP A 24 -12.17 -2.44 7.49
C ASP A 24 -11.43 -3.43 6.57
N GLU A 25 -11.36 -4.73 6.92
CA GLU A 25 -10.60 -5.75 6.17
C GLU A 25 -11.10 -5.92 4.73
N GLU A 26 -12.41 -5.80 4.50
CA GLU A 26 -13.00 -5.86 3.15
C GLU A 26 -12.52 -4.67 2.31
N THR A 27 -12.51 -3.49 2.92
CA THR A 27 -12.03 -2.25 2.28
C THR A 27 -10.54 -2.35 1.94
N VAL A 28 -9.71 -2.93 2.82
CA VAL A 28 -8.29 -3.17 2.56
C VAL A 28 -8.08 -4.11 1.37
N LYS A 29 -8.87 -5.19 1.27
CA LYS A 29 -8.77 -6.14 0.15
C LYS A 29 -9.18 -5.54 -1.18
N GLU A 30 -10.27 -4.77 -1.20
CA GLU A 30 -10.71 -4.00 -2.37
C GLU A 30 -9.62 -3.02 -2.85
N LEU A 31 -9.04 -2.25 -1.91
CA LEU A 31 -7.95 -1.32 -2.21
C LEU A 31 -6.70 -2.03 -2.73
N SER A 32 -6.30 -3.15 -2.11
CA SER A 32 -5.14 -3.95 -2.54
C SER A 32 -5.31 -4.46 -3.97
N ARG A 33 -6.51 -4.94 -4.33
CA ARG A 33 -6.84 -5.39 -5.69
C ARG A 33 -6.82 -4.25 -6.70
N SER A 34 -7.43 -3.12 -6.36
CA SER A 34 -7.46 -1.94 -7.23
C SER A 34 -6.04 -1.41 -7.49
N LEU A 35 -5.25 -1.28 -6.42
CA LEU A 35 -3.87 -0.83 -6.50
C LEU A 35 -3.00 -1.77 -7.34
N ARG A 36 -3.19 -3.09 -7.20
CA ARG A 36 -2.46 -4.08 -8.01
C ARG A 36 -2.75 -3.93 -9.51
N ARG A 37 -4.01 -3.71 -9.88
CA ARG A 37 -4.40 -3.46 -11.29
C ARG A 37 -3.72 -2.19 -11.82
N ALA A 38 -3.83 -1.08 -11.08
CA ALA A 38 -3.22 0.19 -11.47
C ALA A 38 -1.68 0.09 -11.63
N LEU A 39 -1.01 -0.67 -10.77
CA LEU A 39 0.44 -0.90 -10.89
C LEU A 39 0.79 -1.68 -12.16
N LEU A 40 0.03 -2.72 -12.49
CA LEU A 40 0.26 -3.50 -13.72
C LEU A 40 -0.04 -2.69 -14.98
N GLU A 41 -1.10 -1.87 -14.97
CA GLU A 41 -1.44 -0.94 -16.05
C GLU A 41 -0.36 0.13 -16.27
N ALA A 42 0.37 0.50 -15.21
CA ALA A 42 1.49 1.44 -15.26
C ALA A 42 2.84 0.75 -15.61
N ASP A 43 2.82 -0.43 -16.23
CA ASP A 43 3.99 -1.22 -16.64
C ASP A 43 4.93 -1.65 -15.48
N PHE A 44 4.44 -1.72 -14.24
CA PHE A 44 5.24 -2.28 -13.15
C PHE A 44 5.36 -3.80 -13.28
N ASN A 45 6.53 -4.32 -12.90
CA ASN A 45 6.74 -5.76 -12.84
C ASN A 45 5.82 -6.41 -11.78
N VAL A 46 5.22 -7.55 -12.13
CA VAL A 46 4.31 -8.32 -11.25
C VAL A 46 4.91 -8.58 -9.86
N ARG A 47 6.22 -8.87 -9.77
CA ARG A 47 6.90 -9.09 -8.48
C ARG A 47 6.95 -7.82 -7.63
N GLN A 48 7.23 -6.68 -8.25
CA GLN A 48 7.27 -5.39 -7.56
C GLN A 48 5.87 -4.93 -7.15
N ALA A 49 4.87 -5.11 -8.03
CA ALA A 49 3.48 -4.81 -7.72
C ALA A 49 2.95 -5.66 -6.57
N LYS A 50 3.28 -6.95 -6.56
CA LYS A 50 2.94 -7.87 -5.47
C LYS A 50 3.61 -7.45 -4.16
N GLU A 51 4.92 -7.24 -4.14
CA GLU A 51 5.65 -6.84 -2.93
C GLU A 51 5.13 -5.51 -2.36
N LEU A 52 4.82 -4.54 -3.23
CA LEU A 52 4.31 -3.23 -2.80
C LEU A 52 2.90 -3.35 -2.22
N THR A 53 2.00 -4.06 -2.92
CA THR A 53 0.61 -4.26 -2.46
C THR A 53 0.56 -5.06 -1.16
N GLU A 54 1.35 -6.12 -1.02
CA GLU A 54 1.45 -6.90 0.23
C GLU A 54 1.99 -6.09 1.40
N ARG A 55 2.97 -5.21 1.17
CA ARG A 55 3.48 -4.31 2.21
C ARG A 55 2.44 -3.29 2.66
N ILE A 56 1.63 -2.78 1.73
CA ILE A 56 0.56 -1.84 2.04
C ILE A 56 -0.57 -2.56 2.77
N GLU A 57 -0.97 -3.75 2.31
CA GLU A 57 -1.99 -4.58 2.94
C GLU A 57 -1.59 -4.97 4.37
N ARG A 58 -0.35 -5.45 4.57
CA ARG A 58 0.20 -5.72 5.91
C ARG A 58 0.20 -4.47 6.78
N ARG A 59 0.65 -3.33 6.28
CA ARG A 59 0.58 -2.09 7.06
C ARG A 59 -0.84 -1.69 7.42
N MET A 60 -1.79 -1.82 6.50
CA MET A 60 -3.19 -1.47 6.81
C MET A 60 -3.82 -2.42 7.82
N MET A 61 -3.39 -3.68 7.88
CA MET A 61 -3.84 -4.67 8.87
C MET A 61 -3.06 -4.62 10.19
N GLU A 62 -1.76 -4.33 10.17
CA GLU A 62 -0.88 -4.24 11.34
C GLU A 62 -0.88 -2.84 11.98
N GLU A 63 -1.25 -1.78 11.25
CA GLU A 63 -1.49 -0.45 11.81
C GLU A 63 -2.86 -0.40 12.52
N GLU A 64 -3.04 -1.25 13.54
CA GLU A 64 -3.97 -1.01 14.63
C GLU A 64 -3.50 0.21 15.44
N PRO A 65 -4.41 1.14 15.75
CA PRO A 65 -4.58 1.62 17.12
C PRO A 65 -5.82 1.04 17.80
#